data_AF-A0A7W4XZK6-F1
#
_entry.id   AF-A0A7W4XZK6-F1
#
_cell.length_a   1.000
_cell.length_b   1.000
_cell.length_c   1.000
_cell.angle_alpha   90.00
_cell.angle_beta   90.00
_cell.angle_gamma   90.00
#
_symmetry.space_group_name_H-M   'P 1'
#
loop_
_entity.id
_entity.type
_entity.pdbx_description
1 polymer ?
#
loop_
_entity_poly.entity_id
_entity_poly.type
_entity_poly.pdbx_seq_one_letter_code
_entity_poly.pdbx_strand_id
1 'polypeptide(L)'
;MHSLDDAPPASPPTQSAVIVSVPAAEDVVAVHRAHLDRAAGWGVPAHLTVLYPFLPPAELDEQALSTLTAAIATVGAFQVTFTETGWFGSEVLWLAPTPEQPLRRLTQAVFSAFPDHPPYGGAHGLDPTTSSRT
;
A
#
# COMPACT_ATOMS: atom_id res chain seq x y z
N MET A 1 10.62 -20.62 37.31
CA MET A 1 9.53 -19.95 36.59
C MET A 1 10.14 -18.76 35.86
N HIS A 2 10.72 -18.99 34.68
CA HIS A 2 11.29 -17.93 33.85
C HIS A 2 10.26 -17.65 32.74
N SER A 3 9.66 -16.46 32.77
CA SER A 3 8.81 -15.96 31.69
C SER A 3 9.65 -15.87 30.41
N LEU A 4 9.15 -16.47 29.33
CA LEU A 4 9.72 -16.43 27.98
C LEU A 4 9.10 -15.32 27.10
N ASP A 5 8.44 -14.33 27.71
CA ASP A 5 7.74 -13.26 26.98
C ASP A 5 8.47 -11.92 27.12
N ASP A 6 9.69 -11.83 26.61
CA ASP A 6 10.23 -10.54 26.21
C ASP A 6 11.06 -10.74 24.95
N ALA A 7 10.35 -10.91 23.83
CA ALA A 7 10.97 -10.69 22.53
C ALA A 7 11.54 -9.25 22.55
N PRO A 8 12.79 -9.03 22.11
CA PRO A 8 13.36 -7.70 22.10
C PRO A 8 12.42 -6.75 21.34
N PRO A 9 12.21 -5.51 21.82
CA PRO A 9 11.32 -4.58 21.15
C PRO A 9 11.75 -4.46 19.69
N ALA A 10 10.79 -4.66 18.78
CA ALA A 10 11.05 -4.48 17.36
C ALA A 10 11.66 -3.10 17.13
N SER A 11 12.67 -3.02 16.25
CA SER A 11 13.29 -1.74 15.89
C SER A 11 12.21 -0.74 15.46
N PRO A 12 12.33 0.55 15.83
CA PRO A 12 11.33 1.54 15.50
C PRO A 12 11.15 1.62 13.97
N PRO A 13 9.92 1.85 13.49
CA PRO A 13 9.65 1.96 12.06
C PRO A 13 10.42 3.15 11.48
N THR A 14 11.05 2.95 10.33
CA THR A 14 11.81 3.99 9.62
C THR A 14 11.05 4.59 8.45
N GLN A 15 9.98 3.95 7.99
CA GLN A 15 9.15 4.38 6.87
C GLN A 15 7.68 4.13 7.19
N SER A 16 6.80 4.84 6.50
CA SER A 16 5.36 4.60 6.54
C SER A 16 4.78 4.48 5.12
N ALA A 17 3.56 3.99 5.03
CA ALA A 17 2.79 3.87 3.80
C ALA A 17 1.31 4.11 4.09
N VAL A 18 0.58 4.59 3.08
CA VAL A 18 -0.89 4.58 3.07
C VAL A 18 -1.33 3.38 2.24
N ILE A 19 -2.12 2.50 2.83
CA ILE A 19 -2.59 1.27 2.19
C ILE A 19 -4.10 1.12 2.34
N VAL A 20 -4.72 0.44 1.37
CA VAL A 20 -6.05 -0.16 1.54
C VAL A 20 -5.83 -1.62 1.91
N SER A 21 -6.16 -2.01 3.14
CA SER A 21 -6.16 -3.42 3.54
C SER A 21 -7.24 -4.19 2.80
N VAL A 22 -6.93 -5.41 2.34
CA VAL A 22 -7.87 -6.29 1.63
C VAL A 22 -7.91 -7.65 2.34
N PRO A 23 -8.55 -7.76 3.52
CA PRO A 23 -8.59 -9.03 4.27
C PRO A 23 -9.19 -10.20 3.47
N ALA A 24 -10.15 -9.90 2.59
CA ALA A 24 -10.78 -10.91 1.72
C ALA A 24 -9.81 -11.59 0.73
N ALA A 25 -8.63 -11.01 0.49
CA ALA A 25 -7.62 -11.60 -0.37
C ALA A 25 -6.64 -12.52 0.39
N GLU A 26 -6.60 -12.47 1.73
CA GLU A 26 -5.60 -13.20 2.52
C GLU A 26 -5.65 -14.70 2.26
N ASP A 27 -6.85 -15.29 2.21
CA ASP A 27 -7.02 -16.72 1.94
C ASP A 27 -6.39 -17.18 0.62
N VAL A 28 -6.23 -16.25 -0.34
CA VAL A 28 -5.67 -16.51 -1.66
C VAL A 28 -4.17 -16.18 -1.70
N VAL A 29 -3.73 -15.09 -1.08
CA VAL A 29 -2.38 -14.56 -1.28
C VAL A 29 -1.43 -14.77 -0.10
N ALA A 30 -1.92 -15.08 1.11
CA ALA A 30 -1.10 -15.09 2.32
C ALA A 30 0.07 -16.07 2.24
N VAL A 31 -0.15 -17.29 1.72
CA VAL A 31 0.91 -18.30 1.56
C VAL A 31 1.98 -17.78 0.61
N HIS A 32 1.62 -17.16 -0.50
CA HIS A 32 2.59 -16.61 -1.45
C HIS A 32 3.36 -15.43 -0.85
N ARG A 33 2.65 -14.50 -0.21
CA ARG A 33 3.23 -13.32 0.43
C ARG A 33 4.19 -13.69 1.57
N ALA A 34 3.89 -14.72 2.36
CA ALA A 34 4.78 -15.18 3.42
C ALA A 34 6.16 -15.63 2.90
N HIS A 35 6.25 -16.11 1.65
CA HIS A 35 7.50 -16.56 1.05
C HIS A 35 8.17 -15.51 0.15
N LEU A 36 7.39 -14.64 -0.49
CA LEU A 36 7.85 -13.79 -1.60
C LEU A 36 7.76 -12.29 -1.30
N ASP A 37 6.98 -11.87 -0.30
CA ASP A 37 6.74 -10.46 0.02
C ASP A 37 7.36 -10.09 1.36
N ARG A 38 8.40 -9.26 1.34
CA ARG A 38 9.06 -8.76 2.54
C ARG A 38 8.12 -7.98 3.46
N ALA A 39 7.12 -7.28 2.90
CA ALA A 39 6.16 -6.51 3.68
C ALA A 39 5.27 -7.42 4.55
N ALA A 40 4.99 -8.65 4.10
CA ALA A 40 4.28 -9.63 4.93
C ALA A 40 5.08 -10.00 6.19
N GLY A 41 6.41 -10.11 6.08
CA GLY A 41 7.30 -10.31 7.23
C GLY A 41 7.33 -9.14 8.23
N TRP A 42 6.85 -7.96 7.83
CA TRP A 42 6.66 -6.78 8.70
C TRP A 42 5.25 -6.68 9.28
N GLY A 43 4.40 -7.68 9.05
CA GLY A 43 3.01 -7.69 9.52
C GLY A 43 2.04 -6.88 8.66
N VAL A 44 2.45 -6.45 7.45
CA VAL A 44 1.54 -5.77 6.52
C VAL A 44 0.57 -6.81 5.92
N PRO A 45 -0.76 -6.61 6.03
CA PRO A 45 -1.73 -7.54 5.45
C PRO A 45 -1.74 -7.46 3.92
N ALA A 46 -2.50 -8.33 3.26
CA ALA A 46 -2.82 -8.20 1.86
C ALA A 46 -3.42 -6.82 1.63
N HIS A 47 -2.87 -6.07 0.68
CA HIS A 47 -3.18 -4.66 0.55
C HIS A 47 -3.00 -4.16 -0.88
N LEU A 48 -3.56 -2.97 -1.12
CA LEU A 48 -3.23 -2.13 -2.25
C LEU A 48 -2.49 -0.89 -1.73
N THR A 49 -1.32 -0.61 -2.29
CA THR A 49 -0.57 0.61 -1.96
C THR A 49 -1.28 1.83 -2.54
N VAL A 50 -1.58 2.80 -1.69
CA VAL A 50 -2.07 4.13 -2.10
C VAL A 50 -0.91 5.09 -2.23
N LEU A 51 -0.03 5.14 -1.22
CA LEU A 51 1.17 5.97 -1.26
C LEU A 51 2.31 5.36 -0.47
N TYR A 52 3.47 5.22 -1.10
CA TYR A 52 4.71 4.78 -0.49
C TYR A 52 5.92 5.31 -1.28
N PRO A 53 7.02 5.72 -0.62
CA PRO A 53 7.10 6.03 0.81
C PRO A 53 6.17 7.18 1.18
N PHE A 54 5.59 7.11 2.37
CA PHE A 54 4.84 8.23 2.94
C PHE A 54 5.68 8.97 4.00
N LEU A 55 5.06 9.87 4.77
CA LEU A 55 5.72 10.68 5.80
C LEU A 55 6.60 9.79 6.73
N PRO A 56 7.76 10.28 7.16
CA PRO A 56 8.52 9.63 8.23
C PRO A 56 7.60 9.34 9.43
N PRO A 57 7.72 8.20 10.12
CA PRO A 57 6.84 7.88 11.24
C PRO A 57 6.78 8.94 12.34
N ALA A 58 7.85 9.71 12.53
CA ALA A 58 7.91 10.82 13.49
C ALA A 58 7.08 12.06 13.09
N GLU A 59 6.71 12.16 11.81
CA GLU A 59 5.93 13.27 11.24
C GLU A 59 4.45 12.89 11.01
N LEU A 60 4.04 11.67 11.39
CA LEU A 60 2.65 11.24 11.38
C LEU A 60 1.90 11.80 12.61
N ASP A 61 1.68 13.10 12.61
CA ASP A 61 0.93 13.81 13.66
C ASP A 61 -0.57 13.92 13.34
N GLU A 62 -1.33 14.53 14.26
CA GLU A 62 -2.77 14.74 14.11
C GLU A 62 -3.12 15.59 12.88
N GLN A 63 -2.26 16.55 12.52
CA GLN A 63 -2.47 17.40 11.36
C GLN A 63 -2.29 16.61 10.06
N ALA A 64 -1.26 15.76 9.98
CA ALA A 64 -1.04 14.84 8.87
C ALA A 64 -2.23 13.87 8.70
N LEU A 65 -2.70 13.27 9.80
CA LEU A 65 -3.85 12.37 9.79
C LEU A 65 -5.15 13.08 9.39
N SER A 66 -5.36 14.32 9.82
CA SER A 66 -6.52 15.14 9.43
C SER A 66 -6.50 15.46 7.93
N THR A 67 -5.35 15.90 7.41
CA THR A 67 -5.15 16.16 5.97
C THR A 67 -5.38 14.90 5.14
N LEU A 68 -4.82 13.76 5.58
CA LEU A 68 -5.01 12.47 4.92
C LEU A 68 -6.48 12.04 4.91
N THR A 69 -7.18 12.20 6.04
CA THR A 69 -8.61 11.89 6.15
C THR A 69 -9.44 12.74 5.20
N ALA A 70 -9.17 14.05 5.13
CA ALA A 70 -9.85 14.95 4.21
C ALA A 70 -9.61 14.58 2.74
N ALA A 71 -8.38 14.21 2.37
CA ALA A 71 -8.05 13.76 1.03
C ALA A 71 -8.79 12.47 0.66
N ILE A 72 -8.78 11.46 1.54
CA ILE A 72 -9.49 10.19 1.34
C ILE A 72 -11.00 10.40 1.20
N ALA A 73 -11.58 11.29 2.00
CA ALA A 73 -13.03 11.58 1.98
C ALA A 73 -13.53 12.17 0.65
N THR A 74 -12.65 12.68 -0.21
CA THR A 74 -13.02 13.12 -1.57
C THR A 74 -13.38 11.96 -2.50
N VAL A 75 -13.00 10.74 -2.15
CA VAL A 75 -13.29 9.53 -2.93
C VAL A 75 -14.42 8.76 -2.24
N GLY A 76 -15.58 8.72 -2.89
CA GLY A 76 -16.72 7.94 -2.41
C GLY A 76 -16.40 6.44 -2.31
N ALA A 77 -17.10 5.75 -1.41
CA ALA A 77 -16.95 4.30 -1.24
C ALA A 77 -17.13 3.56 -2.57
N PHE A 78 -16.35 2.51 -2.78
CA PHE A 78 -16.31 1.77 -4.02
C PHE A 78 -16.14 0.27 -3.77
N GLN A 79 -16.50 -0.53 -4.76
CA GLN A 79 -16.25 -1.96 -4.80
C GLN A 79 -15.20 -2.26 -5.85
N VAL A 80 -14.33 -3.21 -5.56
CA VAL A 80 -13.35 -3.77 -6.50
C VAL A 80 -13.41 -5.29 -6.46
N THR A 81 -13.11 -5.90 -7.59
CA THR A 81 -12.98 -7.34 -7.75
C THR A 81 -11.60 -7.68 -8.27
N PHE A 82 -11.08 -8.85 -7.92
CA PHE A 82 -9.76 -9.32 -8.33
C PHE A 82 -9.94 -10.65 -9.05
N THR A 83 -10.02 -10.60 -10.38
CA THR A 83 -10.27 -11.78 -11.21
C THR A 83 -9.05 -12.22 -12.01
N GLU A 84 -8.04 -11.36 -12.10
CA GLU A 84 -6.86 -11.55 -12.93
C GLU A 84 -5.59 -11.14 -12.18
N THR A 85 -4.47 -11.72 -12.60
CA THR A 85 -3.15 -11.31 -12.17
C THR A 85 -2.48 -10.44 -13.22
N GLY A 86 -1.76 -9.41 -12.79
CA GLY A 86 -0.85 -8.65 -13.62
C GLY A 86 0.60 -8.81 -13.17
N TRP A 87 1.51 -8.26 -13.96
CA TRP A 87 2.93 -8.18 -13.63
C TRP A 87 3.45 -6.76 -13.81
N PHE A 88 4.31 -6.32 -12.90
CA PHE A 88 5.24 -5.21 -13.17
C PHE A 88 6.59 -5.79 -13.57
N GLY A 89 6.88 -5.77 -14.86
CA GLY A 89 8.05 -6.46 -15.42
C GLY A 89 8.01 -7.95 -15.11
N SER A 90 9.17 -8.53 -14.75
CA SER A 90 9.31 -9.93 -14.30
C SER A 90 9.29 -10.11 -12.79
N GLU A 91 9.21 -9.01 -12.03
CA GLU A 91 9.60 -9.01 -10.61
C GLU A 91 8.40 -9.05 -9.65
N VAL A 92 7.30 -8.39 -10.01
CA VAL A 92 6.16 -8.22 -9.10
C VAL A 92 4.89 -8.76 -9.73
N LEU A 93 4.42 -9.89 -9.22
CA LEU A 93 3.09 -10.45 -9.47
C LEU A 93 2.07 -9.76 -8.56
N TRP A 94 0.93 -9.33 -9.11
CA TRP A 94 -0.12 -8.66 -8.35
C TRP A 94 -1.52 -9.04 -8.84
N LEU A 95 -2.52 -8.86 -7.98
CA LEU A 95 -3.93 -9.04 -8.35
C LEU A 95 -4.49 -7.73 -8.93
N ALA A 96 -4.98 -7.78 -10.17
CA ALA A 96 -5.52 -6.62 -10.86
C ALA A 96 -6.93 -6.25 -10.36
N PRO A 97 -7.15 -5.05 -9.80
CA PRO A 97 -8.46 -4.60 -9.35
C PRO A 97 -9.30 -4.14 -10.54
N THR A 98 -10.54 -4.61 -10.58
CA THR A 98 -11.56 -4.13 -11.52
C THR A 98 -12.79 -3.67 -10.75
N PRO A 99 -13.22 -2.39 -10.90
CA PRO A 99 -12.56 -1.30 -11.62
C PRO A 99 -11.33 -0.72 -10.89
N GLU A 100 -10.28 -0.36 -11.61
CA GLU A 100 -9.07 0.29 -11.02
C GLU A 100 -9.23 1.80 -10.79
N GLN A 101 -10.16 2.46 -11.48
CA GLN A 101 -10.27 3.92 -11.49
C GLN A 101 -10.51 4.55 -10.10
N PRO A 102 -11.30 3.98 -9.18
CA PRO A 102 -11.42 4.51 -7.83
C PRO A 102 -10.09 4.51 -7.04
N LEU A 103 -9.26 3.47 -7.20
CA LEU A 103 -7.95 3.39 -6.55
C LEU A 103 -6.95 4.41 -7.13
N ARG A 104 -7.00 4.63 -8.44
CA ARG A 104 -6.23 5.71 -9.09
C ARG A 104 -6.63 7.08 -8.54
N ARG A 105 -7.93 7.35 -8.41
CA ARG A 105 -8.43 8.59 -7.81
C ARG A 105 -8.00 8.74 -6.35
N LEU A 106 -8.02 7.65 -5.57
CA LEU A 106 -7.54 7.64 -4.19
C LEU A 106 -6.05 7.99 -4.10
N THR A 107 -5.23 7.34 -4.92
CA THR A 107 -3.79 7.63 -5.03
C THR A 107 -3.54 9.09 -5.40
N GLN A 108 -4.27 9.61 -6.39
CA GLN A 108 -4.14 11.00 -6.83
C GLN A 108 -4.59 11.99 -5.75
N ALA A 109 -5.69 11.72 -5.04
CA ALA A 109 -6.18 12.58 -3.96
C ALA A 109 -5.17 12.67 -2.82
N VAL A 110 -4.62 11.53 -2.39
CA VAL A 110 -3.58 11.50 -1.35
C VAL A 110 -2.31 12.20 -1.83
N PHE A 111 -1.83 11.92 -3.06
CA PHE A 111 -0.63 12.58 -3.58
C PHE A 111 -0.82 14.10 -3.74
N SER A 112 -2.01 14.57 -4.13
CA SER A 112 -2.30 16.00 -4.25
C SER A 112 -2.25 16.72 -2.90
N ALA A 113 -2.59 16.03 -1.81
CA ALA A 113 -2.50 16.56 -0.46
C ALA A 113 -1.08 16.51 0.14
N PHE A 114 -0.21 15.65 -0.42
CA PHE A 114 1.17 15.43 0.01
C PHE A 114 2.13 15.44 -1.20
N PRO A 115 2.25 16.57 -1.91
CA PRO A 115 2.95 16.64 -3.20
C PRO A 115 4.46 16.37 -3.12
N ASP A 116 5.06 16.52 -1.93
CA ASP A 116 6.48 16.24 -1.69
C ASP A 116 6.77 14.73 -1.52
N HIS A 117 5.74 13.89 -1.54
CA HIS A 117 5.84 12.43 -1.39
C HIS A 117 5.31 11.72 -2.65
N PRO A 118 6.02 11.78 -3.80
CA PRO A 118 5.58 11.11 -5.01
C PRO A 118 5.52 9.58 -4.84
N PRO A 119 4.53 8.89 -5.44
CA PRO A 119 4.46 7.43 -5.42
C PRO A 119 5.76 6.79 -5.89
N TYR A 120 6.28 5.86 -5.09
CA TYR A 120 7.57 5.19 -5.24
C TYR A 120 8.75 6.14 -5.46
N GLY A 121 8.70 7.33 -4.85
CA GLY A 121 9.73 8.36 -5.04
C GLY A 121 9.78 8.91 -6.48
N GLY A 122 8.72 8.72 -7.27
CA GLY A 122 8.67 9.10 -8.68
C GLY A 122 9.38 8.12 -9.63
N ALA A 123 9.77 6.93 -9.15
CA ALA A 123 10.50 5.94 -9.95
C ALA A 123 9.69 5.39 -11.13
N HIS A 124 8.36 5.42 -11.04
CA HIS A 124 7.44 4.99 -12.08
C HIS A 124 6.52 6.18 -12.36
N GLY A 125 6.64 6.79 -13.54
CA GLY A 125 5.83 7.96 -13.93
C GLY A 125 4.32 7.71 -13.77
N LEU A 126 3.52 8.77 -13.86
CA LEU A 126 2.06 8.69 -13.63
C LEU A 126 1.27 7.98 -14.76
N ASP A 127 1.93 7.58 -15.84
CA ASP A 127 1.30 6.95 -17.01
C ASP A 127 1.29 5.41 -16.90
N PRO A 128 0.12 4.77 -16.73
CA PRO A 128 0.02 3.32 -16.61
C PRO A 128 0.23 2.57 -17.94
N THR A 129 0.30 3.24 -19.08
CA THR A 129 0.35 2.57 -20.39
C THR A 129 1.70 1.93 -20.71
N THR A 130 2.76 2.23 -19.95
CA THR A 130 4.09 1.64 -20.17
C THR A 130 4.25 0.24 -19.56
N SER A 131 3.30 -0.25 -18.76
CA SER A 131 3.35 -1.61 -18.18
C SER A 131 2.55 -2.66 -18.96
N SER A 132 2.33 -2.47 -20.27
CA SER A 132 1.70 -3.47 -21.13
C SER A 132 2.71 -4.19 -22.02
N ARG A 133 2.70 -5.53 -21.87
CA ARG A 133 3.31 -6.59 -22.72
C ARG A 133 4.79 -6.88 -22.50
N THR A 134 5.07 -7.92 -21.72
CA THR A 134 5.62 -9.16 -22.30
C THR A 134 5.20 -10.36 -21.46
#